data_AF-A0A4P7UKW5-F1
#
_entry.id   AF-A0A4P7UKW5-F1
#
_cell.length_a   1.000
_cell.length_b   1.000
_cell.length_c   1.000
_cell.angle_alpha   90.00
_cell.angle_beta   90.00
_cell.angle_gamma   90.00
#
_symmetry.space_group_name_H-M   'P 1'
#
loop_
_entity.id
_entity.type
_entity.pdbx_description
1 polymer ?
#
loop_
_entity_poly.entity_id
_entity_poly.type
_entity_poly.pdbx_seq_one_letter_code
_entity_poly.pdbx_strand_id
1 'polypeptide(L)' 'MGSCIPFIDEQPFAERVKTMADDELLEIWEETQQLESLLCSALHADLTLAPDYEKAIVEELFLRSSRRVRQAPLDK' A
#
# COMPACT_ATOMS: atom_id res chain seq x y z
N MET A 1 -22.90 21.44 -7.28
CA MET A 1 -21.81 20.88 -8.09
C MET A 1 -20.59 20.77 -7.18
N GLY A 2 -20.40 19.62 -6.53
CA GLY A 2 -19.28 19.41 -5.62
C GLY A 2 -17.99 19.31 -6.43
N SER A 3 -17.11 20.31 -6.28
CA SER A 3 -15.78 20.26 -6.86
C SER A 3 -14.99 19.19 -6.12
N CYS A 4 -14.69 18.08 -6.79
CA CYS A 4 -13.70 17.11 -6.33
C CYS A 4 -12.33 17.79 -6.49
N ILE A 5 -11.94 18.61 -5.51
CA ILE A 5 -10.59 19.15 -5.43
C ILE A 5 -9.75 18.00 -4.89
N PRO A 6 -8.83 17.40 -5.67
CA PRO A 6 -7.87 16.48 -5.10
C PRO A 6 -7.06 17.28 -4.08
N PHE A 7 -6.89 16.77 -2.86
CA PHE A 7 -6.10 17.42 -1.83
C PHE A 7 -4.67 17.65 -2.39
N ILE A 8 -4.40 18.85 -2.90
CA ILE A 8 -3.15 19.22 -3.60
C ILE A 8 -1.92 19.06 -2.69
N ASP A 9 -2.14 19.03 -1.36
CA ASP A 9 -1.09 18.91 -0.35
C ASP A 9 -0.77 17.46 0.05
N GLU A 10 -1.49 16.45 -0.48
CA GLU A 10 -1.17 15.06 -0.19
C GLU A 10 -0.03 14.55 -1.08
N GLN A 11 1.08 14.19 -0.45
CA GLN A 11 2.21 13.56 -1.12
C GLN A 11 1.77 12.25 -1.81
N PRO A 12 2.30 11.91 -3.00
CA PRO A 12 1.94 10.66 -3.67
C PRO A 12 2.10 9.44 -2.76
N PHE A 13 1.23 8.45 -2.91
CA PHE A 13 1.24 7.24 -2.06
C PHE A 13 2.63 6.58 -2.01
N ALA A 14 3.30 6.47 -3.16
CA ALA A 14 4.65 5.93 -3.28
C ALA A 14 5.72 6.66 -2.45
N GLU A 15 5.50 7.92 -2.08
CA GLU A 15 6.36 8.64 -1.16
C GLU A 15 5.91 8.47 0.29
N ARG A 16 4.60 8.47 0.55
CA ARG A 16 4.02 8.26 1.89
C ARG A 16 4.43 6.91 2.49
N VAL A 17 4.45 5.84 1.69
CA VAL A 17 4.79 4.49 2.16
C VAL A 17 6.17 4.41 2.82
N LYS A 18 7.10 5.30 2.46
CA LYS A 18 8.48 5.31 3.00
C LYS A 18 8.52 5.69 4.48
N THR A 19 7.54 6.44 4.96
CA THR A 19 7.47 6.93 6.35
C THR A 19 6.49 6.16 7.22
N MET A 20 5.63 5.35 6.61
CA MET A 20 4.63 4.53 7.29
C MET A 20 5.24 3.32 7.99
N ALA A 21 4.60 2.84 9.05
CA ALA A 21 5.03 1.62 9.74
C ALA A 21 4.64 0.35 8.96
N ASP A 22 5.31 -0.77 9.21
CA ASP A 22 5.05 -2.02 8.45
C ASP A 22 3.61 -2.52 8.67
N ASP A 23 3.09 -2.40 9.89
CA ASP A 23 1.71 -2.73 10.26
C ASP A 23 0.68 -1.83 9.57
N GLU A 24 0.95 -0.52 9.54
CA GLU A 24 0.11 0.45 8.82
C GLU A 24 0.03 0.15 7.30
N LEU A 25 1.16 -0.25 6.70
CA LEU A 25 1.19 -0.66 5.28
C LEU A 25 0.37 -1.93 5.02
N LEU A 26 0.41 -2.89 5.95
CA LEU A 26 -0.35 -4.15 5.84
C LEU A 26 -1.84 -3.92 6.04
N GLU A 27 -2.23 -3.02 6.95
CA GLU A 27 -3.62 -2.61 7.17
C GLU A 27 -4.22 -2.02 5.88
N ILE A 28 -3.52 -1.07 5.24
CA ILE A 28 -3.99 -0.49 3.97
C ILE A 28 -4.14 -1.55 2.88
N TRP A 29 -3.18 -2.47 2.77
CA TRP A 29 -3.27 -3.55 1.79
C TRP A 29 -4.50 -4.41 2.05
N GLU A 30 -4.73 -4.83 3.30
CA GLU A 30 -5.89 -5.64 3.68
C GLU A 30 -7.22 -4.92 3.39
N GLU A 31 -7.35 -3.67 3.81
CA GLU A 31 -8.56 -2.86 3.56
C GLU A 31 -8.85 -2.71 2.06
N THR A 32 -7.80 -2.55 1.23
CA THR A 32 -7.95 -2.47 -0.23
C THR A 32 -8.53 -3.76 -0.80
N GLN A 33 -8.06 -4.93 -0.35
CA GLN A 33 -8.60 -6.23 -0.79
C GLN A 33 -10.04 -6.44 -0.33
N GLN A 34 -10.36 -6.06 0.91
CA GLN A 34 -11.73 -6.15 1.42
C GLN A 34 -12.69 -5.27 0.61
N LEU A 35 -12.28 -4.04 0.28
CA LEU A 35 -13.07 -3.13 -0.53
C LEU A 35 -13.25 -3.63 -1.97
N GLU A 36 -12.18 -4.16 -2.58
CA GLU A 36 -12.25 -4.79 -3.90
C GLU A 36 -13.29 -5.94 -3.90
N SER A 37 -13.20 -6.85 -2.92
CA SER A 37 -14.14 -7.98 -2.80
C SER A 37 -15.60 -7.52 -2.68
N LEU A 38 -15.85 -6.50 -1.85
CA LEU A 38 -17.18 -5.91 -1.68
C LEU A 38 -17.71 -5.30 -2.98
N LEU A 39 -16.86 -4.58 -3.72
CA LEU A 39 -17.23 -3.95 -4.99
C LEU A 39 -17.47 -4.97 -6.09
N CYS A 40 -16.60 -5.98 -6.22
CA CYS A 40 -16.77 -7.07 -7.18
C CYS A 40 -18.08 -7.82 -6.93
N SER A 41 -18.40 -8.10 -5.66
CA SER A 41 -19.67 -8.73 -5.29
C SER A 41 -20.87 -7.85 -5.59
N ALA A 42 -20.83 -6.56 -5.28
CA ALA A 42 -21.95 -5.64 -5.50
C ALA A 42 -22.21 -5.37 -6.99
N LEU A 43 -21.15 -5.24 -7.79
CA LEU A 43 -21.22 -4.87 -9.20
C LEU A 43 -21.31 -6.08 -10.14
N HIS A 44 -21.14 -7.30 -9.63
CA HIS A 44 -21.03 -8.51 -10.45
C HIS A 44 -19.97 -8.38 -11.55
N ALA A 45 -18.84 -7.75 -11.21
CA ALA A 45 -17.76 -7.46 -12.12
C ALA A 45 -16.43 -7.88 -11.49
N ASP A 46 -15.47 -8.24 -12.34
CA ASP A 46 -14.09 -8.47 -11.94
C ASP A 46 -13.35 -7.13 -12.05
N LEU A 47 -12.95 -6.58 -10.91
CA LEU A 47 -12.32 -5.27 -10.78
C LEU A 47 -11.05 -5.45 -9.96
N THR A 48 -9.98 -4.77 -10.38
CA THR A 48 -8.76 -4.64 -9.57
C THR A 48 -8.67 -3.23 -9.04
N LEU A 49 -8.65 -3.07 -7.72
CA LEU A 49 -8.62 -1.79 -7.05
C LEU A 49 -7.17 -1.38 -6.75
N ALA A 50 -6.77 -0.24 -7.31
CA ALA A 50 -5.50 0.42 -7.02
C ALA A 50 -4.26 -0.51 -7.05
N PRO A 51 -3.99 -1.22 -8.17
CA PRO A 51 -2.85 -2.15 -8.26
C PRO A 51 -1.49 -1.49 -8.01
N ASP A 52 -1.37 -0.19 -8.28
CA ASP A 52 -0.16 0.58 -8.01
C ASP A 52 0.13 0.73 -6.50
N TYR A 53 -0.88 0.63 -5.63
CA TYR A 53 -0.71 0.75 -4.19
C TYR A 53 -0.09 -0.53 -3.63
N GLU A 54 -0.62 -1.70 -4.01
CA GLU A 54 -0.04 -3.00 -3.66
C GLU A 54 1.43 -3.05 -4.08
N LYS A 55 1.72 -2.67 -5.33
CA LYS A 55 3.09 -2.64 -5.84
C LYS A 55 4.00 -1.76 -4.97
N ALA A 56 3.58 -0.54 -4.64
CA ALA A 56 4.37 0.36 -3.80
C ALA A 56 4.60 -0.19 -2.38
N ILE A 57 3.59 -0.82 -1.77
CA ILE A 57 3.69 -1.47 -0.45
C ILE A 57 4.68 -2.62 -0.49
N VAL A 58 4.55 -3.53 -1.46
CA VAL A 58 5.41 -4.72 -1.58
C VAL A 58 6.86 -4.32 -1.84
N GLU A 59 7.10 -3.36 -2.73
CA GLU A 59 8.45 -2.85 -3.02
C GLU A 59 9.11 -2.28 -1.75
N GLU A 60 8.39 -1.46 -0.97
CA GLU A 60 8.91 -0.86 0.25
C GLU A 60 9.17 -1.91 1.35
N LEU A 61 8.24 -2.83 1.59
CA LEU A 61 8.42 -3.93 2.56
C LEU A 61 9.61 -4.83 2.17
N PHE A 62 9.79 -5.11 0.88
CA PHE A 62 10.94 -5.85 0.38
C PHE A 62 12.27 -5.10 0.58
N LEU A 63 12.28 -3.78 0.34
CA LEU A 63 13.45 -2.94 0.61
C LEU A 63 13.81 -2.93 2.10
N ARG A 64 12.82 -2.83 2.99
CA ARG A 64 13.00 -2.86 4.45
C ARG A 64 13.53 -4.20 4.93
N SER A 65 12.96 -5.31 4.46
CA SER A 65 13.44 -6.64 4.82
C SER A 65 14.88 -6.86 4.36
N SER A 66 15.21 -6.45 3.13
CA SER A 66 16.57 -6.51 2.59
C SER A 66 17.57 -5.68 3.41
N ARG A 67 17.17 -4.51 3.92
CA ARG A 67 18.00 -3.68 4.81
C ARG A 67 18.21 -4.34 6.17
N ARG A 68 17.16 -4.92 6.77
CA ARG A 68 17.27 -5.67 8.04
C ARG A 68 18.23 -6.85 7.92
N VAL A 69 18.14 -7.62 6.83
CA VAL A 69 19.06 -8.75 6.57
C VAL A 69 20.52 -8.28 6.45
N ARG A 70 20.78 -7.16 5.78
CA ARG A 70 22.14 -6.60 5.66
C ARG A 70 22.69 -6.03 6.96
N GLN A 71 21.82 -5.63 7.89
CA GLN A 71 22.20 -5.05 9.18
C GLN A 71 22.30 -6.10 10.30
N ALA A 72 21.85 -7.33 10.06
CA ALA A 72 22.04 -8.42 11.01
C ALA A 72 23.56 -8.70 11.15
N PRO A 73 24.11 -8.69 12.39
CA PRO A 73 25.49 -9.09 12.60
C PRO A 73 25.65 -10.55 12.13
N LEU A 74 26.72 -10.82 11.39
CA LEU A 74 27.24 -12.19 11.28
C LEU A 74 27.76 -12.58 12.66
N ASP A 75 26.90 -13.11 13.52
CA ASP A 75 27.35 -13.84 14.71
C ASP A 75 28.13 -15.08 14.23
N LYS A 76 29.43 -15.07 14.51
CA LYS A 76 30.39 -16.16 14.30
C LYS A 76 30.37 -17.13 15.48
#